data_AF-A0A1E5VW84-F1
#
_entry.id   AF-A0A1E5VW84-F1
#
_cell.length_a   1.000
_cell.length_b   1.000
_cell.length_c   1.000
_cell.angle_alpha   90.00
_cell.angle_beta   90.00
_cell.angle_gamma   90.00
#
_symmetry.space_group_name_H-M   'P 1'
#
loop_
_entity.id
_entity.type
_entity.pdbx_description
1 polymer ?
#
loop_
_entity_poly.entity_id
_entity_poly.type
_entity_poly.pdbx_seq_one_letter_code
_entity_poly.pdbx_strand_id
1 'polypeptide(L)'
;MAPPAAPPAPLHRGPLLLPRRVGATARACRGSTSLVAVRAQPDTTTASTSAPDPPPEFKPPPGFKTPQPKRFEVKNGQQGSVLGASLAIPLRLGTGVFVLGYSPSLVSPAEIPSDQYALEFGGDGTVPIMLSLGLLTAITAGLATLGRIGKGNSYTASKVPPQPIEIWAYEGSPFCKLVRETLVELELPHLLHSCARGSPKRQEFFKKMGTFQAPYIEDPNTGVKMFESAEIIEYLKATYALYPSS
;
A
#
# COMPACT_ATOMS: atom_id res chain seq x y z
N MET A 1 31.01 -69.77 -9.78
CA MET A 1 30.04 -69.52 -10.87
C MET A 1 28.76 -69.01 -10.24
N ALA A 2 28.61 -67.68 -10.14
CA ALA A 2 27.47 -67.00 -9.53
C ALA A 2 26.62 -66.38 -10.64
N PRO A 3 25.28 -66.30 -10.51
CA PRO A 3 24.41 -65.80 -11.58
C PRO A 3 24.58 -64.28 -11.80
N PRO A 4 24.40 -63.78 -13.03
CA PRO A 4 24.58 -62.37 -13.36
C PRO A 4 23.45 -61.49 -12.80
N ALA A 5 23.85 -60.29 -12.34
CA ALA A 5 22.98 -59.27 -11.77
C ALA A 5 21.96 -58.72 -12.77
N ALA A 6 20.72 -58.52 -12.30
CA ALA A 6 19.61 -57.95 -13.06
C ALA A 6 19.83 -56.45 -13.37
N PRO A 7 19.32 -55.95 -14.51
CA PRO A 7 19.48 -54.55 -14.90
C PRO A 7 18.59 -53.60 -14.07
N PRO A 8 19.03 -52.34 -13.83
CA PRO A 8 18.26 -51.36 -13.06
C PRO A 8 17.02 -50.86 -13.83
N ALA A 9 15.91 -50.71 -13.11
CA ALA A 9 14.63 -50.25 -13.63
C ALA A 9 14.68 -48.79 -14.16
N PRO A 10 13.90 -48.45 -15.21
CA PRO A 10 13.84 -47.09 -15.73
C PRO A 10 13.12 -46.14 -14.77
N LEU A 11 13.77 -45.02 -14.47
CA LEU A 11 13.23 -43.90 -13.69
C LEU A 11 12.01 -43.28 -14.41
N HIS A 12 10.88 -43.25 -13.72
CA HIS A 12 9.64 -42.60 -14.15
C HIS A 12 9.87 -41.10 -14.39
N ARG A 13 9.91 -40.67 -15.65
CA ARG A 13 9.78 -39.25 -16.02
C ARG A 13 8.33 -38.82 -15.74
N GLY A 14 8.15 -37.89 -14.82
CA GLY A 14 6.87 -37.21 -14.60
C GLY A 14 6.46 -36.41 -15.85
N PRO A 15 5.15 -36.25 -16.11
CA PRO A 15 4.68 -35.58 -17.31
C PRO A 15 5.00 -34.09 -17.27
N LEU A 16 5.70 -33.66 -18.31
CA LEU A 16 5.98 -32.27 -18.67
C LEU A 16 4.64 -31.58 -18.98
N LEU A 17 4.11 -30.80 -18.04
CA LEU A 17 2.89 -30.01 -18.26
C LEU A 17 3.21 -28.79 -19.13
N LEU A 18 3.05 -28.95 -20.45
CA LEU A 18 2.92 -27.82 -21.36
C LEU A 18 1.62 -27.05 -21.08
N PRO A 19 1.60 -25.71 -21.21
CA PRO A 19 0.38 -24.93 -21.10
C PRO A 19 -0.54 -25.26 -22.28
N ARG A 20 -1.63 -25.96 -21.96
CA ARG A 20 -2.70 -26.28 -22.90
C ARG A 20 -3.48 -24.99 -23.20
N ARG A 21 -3.28 -24.43 -24.40
CA ARG A 21 -4.19 -23.44 -24.99
C ARG A 21 -5.60 -24.02 -25.02
N VAL A 22 -6.49 -23.49 -24.19
CA VAL A 22 -7.93 -23.74 -24.31
C VAL A 22 -8.49 -22.66 -25.22
N GLY A 23 -9.00 -23.10 -26.37
CA GLY A 23 -9.66 -22.26 -27.35
C GLY A 23 -10.89 -21.58 -26.77
N ALA A 24 -11.06 -20.32 -27.17
CA ALA A 24 -12.27 -19.55 -26.93
C ALA A 24 -13.48 -20.32 -27.44
N THR A 25 -14.34 -20.76 -26.52
CA THR A 25 -15.72 -21.13 -26.83
C THR A 25 -16.60 -20.04 -26.26
N ALA A 26 -17.21 -19.27 -27.15
CA ALA A 26 -18.24 -18.31 -26.82
C ALA A 26 -19.41 -19.06 -26.14
N ARG A 27 -19.57 -18.87 -24.83
CA ARG A 27 -20.78 -19.26 -24.12
C ARG A 27 -21.46 -18.01 -23.61
N ALA A 28 -22.56 -17.67 -24.25
CA ALA A 28 -23.51 -16.68 -23.78
C ALA A 28 -24.04 -17.12 -22.41
N CYS A 29 -23.57 -16.48 -21.34
CA CYS A 29 -24.13 -16.62 -20.00
C CYS A 29 -24.88 -15.32 -19.68
N ARG A 30 -26.20 -15.46 -19.51
CA ARG A 30 -27.07 -14.41 -18.98
C ARG A 30 -26.52 -13.93 -17.63
N GLY A 31 -26.56 -12.63 -17.42
CA GLY A 31 -26.09 -11.97 -16.21
C GLY A 31 -26.69 -12.59 -14.96
N SER A 32 -25.82 -13.12 -14.11
CA SER A 32 -26.09 -13.37 -12.70
C SER A 32 -25.14 -12.48 -11.94
N THR A 33 -25.66 -11.36 -11.45
CA THR A 33 -24.99 -10.43 -10.56
C THR A 33 -24.56 -11.19 -9.29
N SER A 34 -23.25 -11.47 -9.14
CA SER A 34 -22.68 -11.91 -7.87
C SER A 34 -22.51 -10.68 -7.00
N LEU A 35 -23.56 -10.43 -6.26
CA LEU A 35 -23.76 -9.34 -5.35
C LEU A 35 -22.87 -9.70 -4.11
N VAL A 36 -22.07 -8.75 -3.59
CA VAL A 36 -21.28 -8.87 -2.35
C VAL A 36 -21.49 -7.59 -1.52
N ALA A 37 -21.63 -7.73 -0.21
CA ALA A 37 -22.16 -6.83 0.82
C ALA A 37 -21.31 -7.01 2.07
N VAL A 38 -21.27 -6.05 3.00
CA VAL A 38 -20.45 -6.18 4.20
C VAL A 38 -21.32 -6.28 5.46
N ARG A 39 -21.20 -7.36 6.25
CA ARG A 39 -21.89 -7.54 7.54
C ARG A 39 -21.07 -6.93 8.67
N ALA A 40 -21.72 -6.12 9.49
CA ALA A 40 -21.21 -5.63 10.77
C ALA A 40 -22.13 -6.18 11.88
N GLN A 41 -21.58 -6.98 12.80
CA GLN A 41 -22.26 -7.29 14.06
C GLN A 41 -21.73 -6.35 15.16
N PRO A 42 -22.60 -5.78 16.00
CA PRO A 42 -22.16 -5.15 17.23
C PRO A 42 -21.76 -6.26 18.20
N ASP A 43 -20.46 -6.49 18.38
CA ASP A 43 -19.99 -7.15 19.59
C ASP A 43 -20.32 -6.23 20.76
N THR A 44 -21.10 -6.78 21.68
CA THR A 44 -21.69 -6.07 22.81
C THR A 44 -20.56 -5.64 23.75
N THR A 45 -20.10 -4.40 23.61
CA THR A 45 -19.54 -3.64 24.74
C THR A 45 -20.46 -2.47 24.99
N THR A 46 -21.31 -2.64 25.99
CA THR A 46 -22.22 -1.63 26.51
C THR A 46 -21.41 -0.42 26.97
N ALA A 47 -21.26 0.58 26.11
CA ALA A 47 -20.92 1.92 26.54
C ALA A 47 -22.20 2.58 27.03
N SER A 48 -22.36 2.65 28.34
CA SER A 48 -23.44 3.39 28.99
C SER A 48 -23.29 4.88 28.67
N THR A 49 -24.10 5.39 27.75
CA THR A 49 -24.34 6.83 27.61
C THR A 49 -25.54 7.21 28.47
N SER A 50 -25.29 8.05 29.47
CA SER A 50 -26.30 8.72 30.28
C SER A 50 -27.33 9.46 29.40
N ALA A 51 -28.59 9.41 29.82
CA ALA A 51 -29.77 9.94 29.13
C ALA A 51 -29.64 11.43 28.70
N PRO A 52 -30.21 11.82 27.53
CA PRO A 52 -30.35 13.23 27.17
C PRO A 52 -31.68 13.82 27.65
N ASP A 53 -31.62 15.06 28.15
CA ASP A 53 -32.76 15.92 28.51
C ASP A 53 -33.71 16.19 27.32
N PRO A 54 -35.01 16.51 27.57
CA PRO A 54 -35.98 16.77 26.50
C PRO A 54 -35.63 18.02 25.67
N PRO A 55 -35.83 17.99 24.33
CA PRO A 55 -35.47 19.11 23.46
C PRO A 55 -36.40 20.32 23.64
N PRO A 56 -35.89 21.56 23.52
CA PRO A 56 -36.69 22.78 23.65
C PRO A 56 -37.68 22.97 22.50
N GLU A 57 -38.92 23.36 22.83
CA GLU A 57 -40.03 23.61 21.90
C GLU A 57 -39.85 24.96 21.18
N PHE A 58 -39.48 24.92 19.91
CA PHE A 58 -39.24 26.11 19.08
C PHE A 58 -40.53 26.56 18.37
N LYS A 59 -41.11 27.70 18.80
CA LYS A 59 -42.27 28.30 18.12
C LYS A 59 -41.80 29.26 17.03
N PRO A 60 -42.27 29.12 15.77
CA PRO A 60 -41.87 30.04 14.71
C PRO A 60 -42.38 31.47 15.00
N PRO A 61 -41.62 32.50 14.60
CA PRO A 61 -41.98 33.89 14.85
C PRO A 61 -43.29 34.29 14.15
N PRO A 62 -44.07 35.22 14.75
CA PRO A 62 -45.37 35.63 14.21
C PRO A 62 -45.22 36.22 12.80
N GLY A 63 -45.94 35.63 11.83
CA GLY A 63 -45.93 36.05 10.42
C GLY A 63 -45.14 35.18 9.43
N PHE A 64 -44.58 34.04 9.88
CA PHE A 64 -43.90 33.10 8.98
C PHE A 64 -44.89 32.47 7.98
N LYS A 65 -44.80 32.87 6.71
CA LYS A 65 -45.48 32.19 5.60
C LYS A 65 -44.61 31.03 5.14
N THR A 66 -45.07 29.80 5.33
CA THR A 66 -44.36 28.61 4.83
C THR A 66 -44.27 28.70 3.30
N PRO A 67 -43.06 28.82 2.71
CA PRO A 67 -42.92 28.75 1.26
C PRO A 67 -43.33 27.35 0.80
N GLN A 68 -44.03 27.24 -0.33
CA GLN A 68 -44.36 25.92 -0.88
C GLN A 68 -43.07 25.13 -1.13
N PRO A 69 -43.01 23.85 -0.72
CA PRO A 69 -41.81 23.05 -0.84
C PRO A 69 -41.44 22.91 -2.32
N LYS A 70 -40.39 23.62 -2.74
CA LYS A 70 -39.78 23.49 -4.06
C LYS A 70 -38.57 22.55 -3.92
N ARG A 71 -38.39 21.64 -4.88
CA ARG A 71 -37.22 20.75 -4.93
C ARG A 71 -35.95 21.61 -4.92
N PHE A 72 -35.00 21.28 -4.05
CA PHE A 72 -33.72 21.98 -3.99
C PHE A 72 -33.01 21.86 -5.34
N GLU A 73 -32.82 22.99 -6.00
CA GLU A 73 -32.16 23.09 -7.30
C GLU A 73 -30.88 23.91 -7.13
N VAL A 74 -29.78 23.38 -7.63
CA VAL A 74 -28.50 24.10 -7.64
C VAL A 74 -28.66 25.29 -8.58
N LYS A 75 -28.32 26.50 -8.10
CA LYS A 75 -28.36 27.71 -8.92
C LYS A 75 -27.56 27.49 -10.21
N ASN A 76 -28.16 27.82 -11.36
CA ASN A 76 -27.49 27.70 -12.66
C ASN A 76 -26.14 28.45 -12.63
N GLY A 77 -25.06 27.75 -12.98
CA GLY A 77 -23.67 28.24 -12.88
C GLY A 77 -22.88 27.83 -11.63
N GLN A 78 -23.52 27.27 -10.60
CA GLN A 78 -22.85 26.83 -9.36
C GLN A 78 -22.55 25.32 -9.28
N GLN A 79 -22.85 24.56 -10.34
CA GLN A 79 -22.67 23.10 -10.37
C GLN A 79 -21.20 22.68 -10.16
N GLY A 80 -20.23 23.45 -10.66
CA GLY A 80 -18.81 23.19 -10.47
C GLY A 80 -18.34 23.31 -9.02
N SER A 81 -18.84 24.28 -8.25
CA SER A 81 -18.53 24.39 -6.82
C SER A 81 -19.13 23.26 -5.99
N VAL A 82 -20.35 22.82 -6.34
CA VAL A 82 -20.99 21.68 -5.66
C VAL A 82 -20.25 20.38 -5.95
N LEU A 83 -19.84 20.18 -7.21
CA LEU A 83 -19.06 19.00 -7.61
C LEU A 83 -17.70 18.97 -6.92
N GLY A 84 -16.99 20.11 -6.86
CA GLY A 84 -15.72 20.24 -6.14
C GLY A 84 -15.84 20.03 -4.63
N ALA A 85 -16.90 20.55 -4.00
CA ALA A 85 -17.14 20.38 -2.57
C ALA A 85 -17.47 18.92 -2.19
N SER A 86 -18.14 18.17 -3.08
CA SER A 86 -18.47 16.75 -2.85
C SER A 86 -17.24 15.83 -2.81
N LEU A 87 -16.11 16.27 -3.38
CA LEU A 87 -14.88 15.46 -3.48
C LEU A 87 -14.24 15.16 -2.10
N ALA A 88 -14.51 15.98 -1.08
CA ALA A 88 -14.01 15.76 0.27
C ALA A 88 -14.79 14.69 1.05
N ILE A 89 -16.04 14.43 0.66
CA ILE A 89 -16.93 13.46 1.30
C ILE A 89 -16.37 12.02 1.25
N PRO A 90 -15.87 11.50 0.12
CA PRO A 90 -15.28 10.16 0.07
C PRO A 90 -14.00 10.03 0.92
N LEU A 91 -13.15 11.07 1.00
CA LEU A 91 -11.98 11.06 1.90
C LEU A 91 -12.40 11.03 3.38
N ARG A 92 -13.48 11.75 3.73
CA ARG A 92 -13.99 11.82 5.11
C ARG A 92 -14.72 10.54 5.54
N LEU A 93 -15.40 9.87 4.61
CA LEU A 93 -16.02 8.56 4.88
C LEU A 93 -14.97 7.44 5.00
N GLY A 94 -13.91 7.48 4.18
CA GLY A 94 -12.85 6.47 4.22
C GLY A 94 -12.08 6.41 5.55
N THR A 95 -12.02 7.50 6.30
CA THR A 95 -11.29 7.57 7.58
C THR A 95 -12.10 7.13 8.80
N GLY A 96 -13.44 7.20 8.75
CA GLY A 96 -14.30 6.81 9.88
C GLY A 96 -14.46 5.30 10.06
N VAL A 97 -14.44 4.55 8.97
CA VAL A 97 -14.66 3.09 8.95
C VAL A 97 -13.51 2.33 9.66
N PHE A 98 -12.30 2.88 9.69
CA PHE A 98 -11.11 2.22 10.26
C PHE A 98 -10.82 2.58 11.74
N VAL A 99 -11.52 3.56 12.31
CA VAL A 99 -11.18 4.10 13.66
C VAL A 99 -12.11 3.59 14.77
N LEU A 100 -13.32 3.12 14.43
CA LEU A 100 -14.37 2.80 15.41
C LEU A 100 -14.61 1.31 15.67
N GLY A 101 -13.68 0.42 15.28
CA GLY A 101 -13.75 -1.00 15.65
C GLY A 101 -14.86 -1.79 14.97
N TYR A 102 -15.42 -1.29 13.86
CA TYR A 102 -16.30 -2.06 13.01
C TYR A 102 -15.49 -3.12 12.26
N SER A 103 -15.92 -4.38 12.33
CA SER A 103 -15.29 -5.51 11.61
C SER A 103 -16.02 -5.72 10.27
N PRO A 104 -15.42 -5.37 9.12
CA PRO A 104 -16.06 -5.56 7.83
C PRO A 104 -15.92 -7.02 7.38
N SER A 105 -17.04 -7.71 7.14
CA SER A 105 -17.06 -9.06 6.54
C SER A 105 -17.83 -9.08 5.22
N LEU A 106 -17.28 -9.60 4.13
CA LEU A 106 -17.94 -9.69 2.80
C LEU A 106 -18.98 -10.85 2.76
N VAL A 107 -20.19 -10.60 2.23
CA VAL A 107 -21.44 -11.40 2.33
C VAL A 107 -22.28 -11.18 1.07
N SER A 108 -23.12 -12.10 0.57
CA SER A 108 -23.94 -11.78 -0.61
C SER A 108 -25.23 -10.99 -0.26
N PRO A 109 -25.73 -10.06 -1.11
CA PRO A 109 -27.00 -9.33 -1.00
C PRO A 109 -28.27 -10.16 -0.90
N ALA A 110 -28.20 -11.46 -1.21
CA ALA A 110 -29.27 -12.38 -0.90
C ALA A 110 -29.32 -12.76 0.60
N GLU A 111 -28.26 -12.47 1.36
CA GLU A 111 -28.08 -12.83 2.76
C GLU A 111 -28.19 -11.63 3.73
N ILE A 112 -28.63 -10.46 3.26
CA ILE A 112 -28.78 -9.27 4.11
C ILE A 112 -30.17 -9.29 4.78
N PRO A 113 -30.28 -9.42 6.12
CA PRO A 113 -31.55 -9.28 6.80
C PRO A 113 -31.95 -7.79 6.90
N SER A 114 -33.25 -7.51 6.87
CA SER A 114 -33.83 -6.17 6.71
C SER A 114 -33.54 -5.17 7.85
N ASP A 115 -32.92 -5.64 8.93
CA ASP A 115 -32.59 -4.90 10.15
C ASP A 115 -31.11 -4.43 10.19
N GLN A 116 -30.32 -4.65 9.13
CA GLN A 116 -28.88 -4.34 9.10
C GLN A 116 -28.49 -3.31 8.04
N TYR A 117 -27.45 -2.52 8.34
CA TYR A 117 -26.85 -1.53 7.43
C TYR A 117 -25.63 -2.14 6.71
N ALA A 118 -25.59 -2.02 5.39
CA ALA A 118 -24.44 -2.41 4.57
C ALA A 118 -23.97 -1.23 3.69
N LEU A 119 -22.66 -1.08 3.53
CA LEU A 119 -22.07 -0.17 2.55
C LEU A 119 -21.74 -0.94 1.27
N GLU A 120 -22.31 -0.50 0.17
CA GLU A 120 -22.06 -1.06 -1.16
C GLU A 120 -20.74 -0.49 -1.71
N PHE A 121 -19.66 -1.28 -1.64
CA PHE A 121 -18.42 -0.97 -2.33
C PHE A 121 -18.44 -1.65 -3.69
N GLY A 122 -18.77 -0.87 -4.73
CA GLY A 122 -18.67 -1.32 -6.12
C GLY A 122 -17.22 -1.52 -6.54
N GLY A 123 -16.75 -2.76 -6.47
CA GLY A 123 -15.49 -3.22 -7.07
C GLY A 123 -15.66 -4.68 -7.46
N ASP A 124 -15.89 -4.91 -8.74
CA ASP A 124 -16.18 -6.15 -9.46
C ASP A 124 -15.02 -7.17 -9.50
N GLY A 125 -14.02 -7.05 -8.60
CA GLY A 125 -12.75 -7.78 -8.69
C GLY A 125 -11.87 -7.34 -9.88
N THR A 126 -12.34 -6.36 -10.64
CA THR A 126 -11.62 -5.75 -11.75
C THR A 126 -10.57 -4.79 -11.20
N VAL A 127 -9.30 -5.09 -11.46
CA VAL A 127 -8.17 -4.21 -11.14
C VAL A 127 -8.46 -2.84 -11.76
N PRO A 128 -8.39 -1.71 -11.01
CA PRO A 128 -8.72 -0.41 -11.55
C PRO A 128 -7.92 -0.18 -12.84
N ILE A 129 -8.57 0.36 -13.88
CA ILE A 129 -8.02 0.46 -15.24
C ILE A 129 -6.56 0.95 -15.21
N MET A 130 -6.29 1.98 -14.41
CA MET A 130 -4.95 2.58 -14.22
C MET A 130 -3.85 1.58 -13.81
N LEU A 131 -4.17 0.53 -13.05
CA LEU A 131 -3.26 -0.53 -12.61
C LEU A 131 -3.36 -1.81 -13.47
N SER A 132 -4.45 -1.97 -14.23
CA SER A 132 -4.66 -3.13 -15.13
C SER A 132 -4.01 -2.97 -16.52
N LEU A 133 -3.67 -1.73 -16.92
CA LEU A 133 -3.19 -1.42 -18.27
C LEU A 133 -1.74 -1.87 -18.55
N GLY A 134 -1.06 -2.49 -17.58
CA GLY A 134 0.27 -3.09 -17.74
C GLY A 134 1.32 -2.08 -18.22
N LEU A 135 1.64 -2.13 -19.52
CA LEU A 135 2.62 -1.25 -20.15
C LEU A 135 2.31 0.24 -19.93
N LEU A 136 1.04 0.66 -19.97
CA LEU A 136 0.71 2.07 -19.74
C LEU A 136 0.89 2.46 -18.27
N THR A 137 0.66 1.54 -17.34
CA THR A 137 0.98 1.73 -15.92
C THR A 137 2.50 1.88 -15.75
N ALA A 138 3.30 1.08 -16.45
CA ALA A 138 4.76 1.21 -16.44
C ALA A 138 5.24 2.54 -17.04
N ILE A 139 4.64 3.01 -18.14
CA ILE A 139 4.96 4.31 -18.75
C ILE A 139 4.58 5.47 -17.83
N THR A 140 3.39 5.43 -17.23
CA THR A 140 2.92 6.49 -16.32
C THR A 140 3.71 6.53 -15.02
N ALA A 141 4.07 5.37 -14.45
CA ALA A 141 5.00 5.28 -13.34
C ALA A 141 6.41 5.78 -13.73
N GLY A 142 6.88 5.43 -14.94
CA GLY A 142 8.13 5.92 -15.50
C GLY A 142 8.16 7.45 -15.65
N LEU A 143 7.06 8.05 -16.13
CA LEU A 143 6.89 9.52 -16.20
C LEU A 143 7.03 10.19 -14.83
N ALA A 144 6.52 9.57 -13.77
CA ALA A 144 6.69 10.08 -12.40
C ALA A 144 8.16 10.10 -11.93
N THR A 145 9.02 9.25 -12.50
CA THR A 145 10.46 9.19 -12.17
C THR A 145 11.32 10.17 -12.98
N LEU A 146 10.79 10.80 -14.04
CA LEU A 146 11.56 11.73 -14.88
C LEU A 146 12.11 12.94 -14.11
N GLY A 147 11.38 13.42 -13.11
CA GLY A 147 11.83 14.52 -12.25
C GLY A 147 13.12 14.22 -11.46
N ARG A 148 13.62 12.98 -11.48
CA ARG A 148 14.88 12.57 -10.85
C ARG A 148 15.84 11.85 -11.80
N ILE A 149 15.68 12.04 -13.12
CA ILE A 149 16.60 11.49 -14.15
C ILE A 149 16.76 9.96 -14.00
N GLY A 150 15.70 9.25 -13.62
CA GLY A 150 15.73 7.78 -13.48
C GLY A 150 16.66 7.23 -12.39
N LYS A 151 17.11 8.07 -11.44
CA LYS A 151 17.97 7.65 -10.33
C LYS A 151 17.26 6.61 -9.44
N GLY A 152 17.95 5.55 -9.07
CA GLY A 152 17.39 4.36 -8.42
C GLY A 152 16.79 3.32 -9.38
N ASN A 153 16.79 3.57 -10.70
CA ASN A 153 16.26 2.64 -11.72
C ASN A 153 17.36 2.10 -12.67
N SER A 154 18.62 2.41 -12.41
CA SER A 154 19.78 1.91 -13.16
C SER A 154 20.62 1.02 -12.25
N TYR A 155 21.19 -0.04 -12.81
CA TYR A 155 22.13 -0.90 -12.11
C TYR A 155 23.58 -0.47 -12.39
N THR A 156 24.43 -0.54 -11.37
CA THR A 156 25.89 -0.37 -11.45
C THR A 156 26.56 -1.62 -10.91
N ALA A 157 27.43 -2.22 -11.71
CA ALA A 157 28.12 -3.45 -11.34
C ALA A 157 28.95 -3.27 -10.04
N SER A 158 28.69 -4.13 -9.05
CA SER A 158 29.31 -4.06 -7.73
C SER A 158 29.88 -5.41 -7.26
N LYS A 159 30.73 -5.35 -6.24
CA LYS A 159 31.20 -6.52 -5.50
C LYS A 159 30.19 -6.83 -4.41
N VAL A 160 29.62 -8.04 -4.44
CA VAL A 160 28.64 -8.46 -3.42
C VAL A 160 29.35 -8.72 -2.08
N PRO A 161 28.98 -8.03 -0.99
CA PRO A 161 29.54 -8.27 0.33
C PRO A 161 29.07 -9.63 0.90
N PRO A 162 29.92 -10.32 1.69
CA PRO A 162 29.54 -11.61 2.29
C PRO A 162 28.49 -11.47 3.41
N GLN A 163 28.44 -10.35 4.13
CA GLN A 163 27.41 -10.05 5.13
C GLN A 163 26.59 -8.82 4.71
N PRO A 164 25.28 -8.79 5.01
CA PRO A 164 24.44 -7.66 4.65
C PRO A 164 24.79 -6.42 5.45
N ILE A 165 24.78 -5.26 4.79
CA ILE A 165 25.09 -3.97 5.42
C ILE A 165 23.88 -3.49 6.22
N GLU A 166 24.06 -3.03 7.45
CA GLU A 166 22.95 -2.50 8.25
C GLU A 166 22.77 -1.00 8.00
N ILE A 167 21.54 -0.58 7.75
CA ILE A 167 21.20 0.84 7.54
C ILE A 167 20.05 1.27 8.45
N TRP A 168 20.29 2.31 9.24
CA TRP A 168 19.29 2.98 10.08
C TRP A 168 18.79 4.20 9.34
N ALA A 169 17.56 4.15 8.83
CA ALA A 169 17.02 5.19 7.95
C ALA A 169 15.57 5.52 8.24
N TYR A 170 15.20 6.76 7.92
CA TYR A 170 13.83 7.24 7.95
C TYR A 170 13.30 7.37 6.52
N GLU A 171 12.24 6.64 6.17
CA GLU A 171 11.75 6.55 4.79
C GLU A 171 11.38 7.89 4.18
N GLY A 172 10.74 8.76 4.98
CA GLY A 172 10.32 10.10 4.57
C GLY A 172 11.44 11.13 4.45
N SER A 173 12.69 10.79 4.84
CA SER A 173 13.82 11.70 4.71
C SER A 173 14.41 11.67 3.30
N PRO A 174 14.62 12.83 2.64
CA PRO A 174 15.25 12.89 1.32
C PRO A 174 16.68 12.34 1.32
N PHE A 175 17.44 12.55 2.40
CA PHE A 175 18.82 12.07 2.53
C PHE A 175 18.90 10.54 2.62
N CYS A 176 17.97 9.93 3.36
CA CYS A 176 17.86 8.48 3.43
C CYS A 176 17.45 7.86 2.08
N LYS A 177 16.66 8.57 1.28
CA LYS A 177 16.29 8.11 -0.06
C LYS A 177 17.51 8.01 -0.98
N LEU A 178 18.43 8.98 -0.94
CA LEU A 178 19.66 8.96 -1.77
C LEU A 178 20.57 7.76 -1.44
N VAL A 179 20.72 7.44 -0.15
CA VAL A 179 21.51 6.28 0.27
C VAL A 179 20.84 4.97 -0.18
N ARG A 180 19.52 4.85 -0.04
CA ARG A 180 18.77 3.68 -0.54
C ARG A 180 18.85 3.54 -2.06
N GLU A 181 18.73 4.65 -2.80
CA GLU A 181 18.95 4.66 -4.25
C GLU A 181 20.33 4.08 -4.57
N THR A 182 21.38 4.53 -3.88
CA THR A 182 22.75 4.04 -4.10
C THR A 182 22.92 2.55 -3.75
N LEU A 183 22.32 2.09 -2.64
CA LEU A 183 22.34 0.66 -2.26
C LEU A 183 21.62 -0.22 -3.28
N VAL A 184 20.50 0.26 -3.83
CA VAL A 184 19.73 -0.46 -4.85
C VAL A 184 20.45 -0.44 -6.19
N GLU A 185 21.02 0.70 -6.59
CA GLU A 185 21.81 0.84 -7.82
C GLU A 185 23.03 -0.09 -7.80
N LEU A 186 23.67 -0.27 -6.64
CA LEU A 186 24.79 -1.20 -6.46
C LEU A 186 24.32 -2.65 -6.14
N GLU A 187 23.03 -2.93 -6.06
CA GLU A 187 22.46 -4.23 -5.68
C GLU A 187 23.05 -4.82 -4.38
N LEU A 188 23.36 -3.97 -3.40
CA LEU A 188 23.98 -4.40 -2.16
C LEU A 188 22.93 -4.95 -1.19
N PRO A 189 23.11 -6.18 -0.68
CA PRO A 189 22.22 -6.74 0.33
C PRO A 189 22.35 -5.93 1.62
N HIS A 190 21.22 -5.45 2.15
CA HIS A 190 21.21 -4.60 3.32
C HIS A 190 20.00 -4.86 4.23
N LEU A 191 20.19 -4.64 5.53
CA LEU A 191 19.14 -4.70 6.55
C LEU A 191 18.69 -3.28 6.90
N LEU A 192 17.46 -2.94 6.51
CA LEU A 192 16.87 -1.63 6.77
C LEU A 192 16.17 -1.58 8.14
N HIS A 193 16.74 -0.84 9.07
CA HIS A 193 16.13 -0.48 10.33
C HIS A 193 15.32 0.82 10.17
N SER A 194 14.00 0.69 10.04
CA SER A 194 13.10 1.84 9.91
C SER A 194 13.01 2.63 11.22
N CYS A 195 13.52 3.86 11.18
CA CYS A 195 13.58 4.80 12.29
C CYS A 195 12.54 5.92 12.14
N ALA A 196 11.31 5.55 11.83
CA ALA A 196 10.20 6.50 11.77
C ALA A 196 10.01 7.27 13.08
N ARG A 197 9.39 8.45 12.99
CA ARG A 197 9.08 9.28 14.16
C ARG A 197 8.15 8.49 15.11
N GLY A 198 8.59 8.26 16.34
CA GLY A 198 7.86 7.46 17.33
C GLY A 198 8.20 5.97 17.35
N SER A 199 9.04 5.48 16.43
CA SER A 199 9.46 4.07 16.40
C SER A 199 10.28 3.68 17.64
N PRO A 200 10.09 2.48 18.23
CA PRO A 200 10.92 1.98 19.32
C PRO A 200 12.38 1.76 18.87
N LYS A 201 12.60 1.36 17.60
CA LYS A 201 13.94 1.21 17.01
C LYS A 201 14.72 2.52 17.03
N ARG A 202 14.04 3.65 16.84
CA ARG A 202 14.65 4.98 16.96
C ARG A 202 15.14 5.26 18.38
N GLN A 203 14.39 4.80 19.39
CA GLN A 203 14.75 4.97 20.79
C GLN A 203 15.91 4.05 21.18
N GLU A 204 15.91 2.80 20.69
CA GLU A 204 17.05 1.89 20.84
C GLU A 204 18.32 2.48 20.24
N PHE A 205 18.22 3.03 19.02
CA PHE A 205 19.33 3.71 18.38
C PHE A 205 19.80 4.94 19.17
N PHE A 206 18.87 5.75 19.66
CA PHE A 206 19.19 6.92 20.48
C PHE A 206 19.88 6.51 21.80
N LYS A 207 19.49 5.40 22.42
CA LYS A 207 20.17 4.85 23.60
C LYS A 207 21.59 4.38 23.28
N LYS A 208 21.82 3.81 22.08
CA LYS A 208 23.14 3.35 21.63
C LYS A 208 24.09 4.51 21.33
N MET A 209 23.63 5.55 20.63
CA MET A 209 24.48 6.60 20.07
C MET A 209 24.35 7.96 20.77
N GLY A 210 23.41 8.13 21.70
CA GLY A 210 23.14 9.39 22.41
C GLY A 210 22.49 10.49 21.57
N THR A 211 22.63 10.44 20.23
CA THR A 211 21.99 11.33 19.26
C THR A 211 21.36 10.51 18.14
N PHE A 212 20.21 10.98 17.63
CA PHE A 212 19.58 10.39 16.45
C PHE A 212 19.76 11.31 15.24
N GLN A 213 20.59 10.88 14.31
CA GLN A 213 20.74 11.45 12.97
C GLN A 213 20.56 10.32 11.96
N ALA A 214 19.84 10.58 10.87
CA ALA A 214 19.61 9.61 9.81
C ALA A 214 19.96 10.24 8.45
N PRO A 215 20.59 9.52 7.51
CA PRO A 215 20.92 8.08 7.55
C PRO A 215 22.17 7.76 8.39
N TYR A 216 22.24 6.52 8.89
CA TYR A 216 23.43 5.93 9.52
C TYR A 216 23.64 4.51 9.00
N ILE A 217 24.89 4.14 8.78
CA ILE A 217 25.27 2.84 8.21
C ILE A 217 26.28 2.12 9.12
N GLU A 218 26.12 0.80 9.24
CA GLU A 218 27.10 -0.09 9.85
C GLU A 218 27.43 -1.18 8.84
N ASP A 219 28.67 -1.21 8.36
CA ASP A 219 29.15 -2.29 7.51
C ASP A 219 29.94 -3.32 8.33
N PRO A 220 29.41 -4.53 8.55
CA PRO A 220 30.13 -5.57 9.30
C PRO A 220 31.34 -6.13 8.53
N ASN A 221 31.40 -5.94 7.20
CA ASN A 221 32.48 -6.48 6.38
C ASN A 221 33.77 -5.66 6.52
N THR A 222 33.64 -4.34 6.64
CA THR A 222 34.77 -3.41 6.80
C THR A 222 34.91 -2.85 8.22
N GLY A 223 33.89 -3.03 9.06
CA GLY A 223 33.81 -2.46 10.40
C GLY A 223 33.47 -0.96 10.43
N VAL A 224 33.13 -0.39 9.27
CA VAL A 224 32.88 1.05 9.12
C VAL A 224 31.51 1.42 9.67
N LYS A 225 31.47 2.50 10.46
CA LYS A 225 30.26 3.09 11.02
C LYS A 225 30.30 4.59 10.82
N MET A 226 29.37 5.14 10.05
CA MET A 226 29.40 6.56 9.71
C MET A 226 28.00 7.17 9.58
N PHE A 227 27.96 8.48 9.78
CA PHE A 227 26.82 9.34 9.50
C PHE A 227 27.04 10.07 8.16
N GLU A 228 26.17 11.03 7.85
CA GLU A 228 26.21 11.89 6.65
C GLU A 228 25.96 11.16 5.33
N SER A 229 24.84 11.49 4.67
CA SER A 229 24.42 10.78 3.47
C SER A 229 25.41 10.89 2.30
N ALA A 230 26.14 12.00 2.18
CA ALA A 230 27.08 12.20 1.08
C ALA A 230 28.31 11.29 1.22
N GLU A 231 28.89 11.24 2.42
CA GLU A 231 30.04 10.40 2.75
C GLU A 231 29.69 8.91 2.62
N ILE A 232 28.49 8.51 3.08
CA ILE A 232 28.00 7.14 2.92
C ILE A 232 27.94 6.74 1.44
N ILE A 233 27.42 7.62 0.56
CA ILE A 233 27.32 7.34 -0.87
C ILE A 233 28.70 7.19 -1.50
N GLU A 234 29.62 8.10 -1.17
CA GLU A 234 31.00 8.07 -1.66
C GLU A 234 31.71 6.79 -1.21
N TYR A 235 31.58 6.44 0.07
CA TYR A 235 32.10 5.20 0.65
C TYR A 235 31.56 3.95 -0.04
N LEU A 236 30.24 3.84 -0.23
CA LEU A 236 29.62 2.68 -0.87
C LEU A 236 30.13 2.51 -2.31
N LYS A 237 30.24 3.62 -3.05
CA LYS A 237 30.78 3.60 -4.41
C LYS A 237 32.26 3.23 -4.44
N ALA A 238 33.08 3.82 -3.57
CA ALA A 238 34.51 3.55 -3.53
C ALA A 238 34.83 2.10 -3.12
N THR A 239 34.05 1.54 -2.19
CA THR A 239 34.29 0.21 -1.61
C THR A 239 33.74 -0.90 -2.50
N TYR A 240 32.52 -0.73 -2.99
CA TYR A 240 31.77 -1.82 -3.61
C TYR A 240 31.58 -1.67 -5.13
N ALA A 241 31.65 -0.47 -5.71
CA ALA A 241 31.52 -0.35 -7.17
C ALA A 241 32.76 -0.93 -7.87
N LEU A 242 32.56 -1.64 -8.98
CA LEU A 242 33.67 -2.15 -9.81
C LEU A 242 34.31 -1.03 -10.64
N TYR A 243 33.48 -0.10 -11.11
CA TYR A 243 33.88 1.05 -11.90
C TYR A 243 33.41 2.33 -11.21
N PRO A 244 34.20 2.87 -10.26
CA PRO A 244 33.82 4.08 -9.56
C PRO A 244 33.72 5.24 -10.57
N SER A 245 32.53 5.83 -10.67
CA SER A 245 32.29 7.02 -11.48
C SER A 245 32.95 8.22 -10.80
N SER A 246 33.99 8.78 -11.44
CA SER A 246 34.65 10.03 -11.04
C SER A 246 33.70 11.23 -10.95
#